data_AF-A0A0U1DJR2-F1
#
_entry.id   AF-A0A0U1DJR2-F1
#
_cell.length_a   1.000
_cell.length_b   1.000
_cell.length_c   1.000
_cell.angle_alpha   90.00
_cell.angle_beta   90.00
_cell.angle_gamma   90.00
#
_symmetry.space_group_name_H-M   'P 1'
#
loop_
_entity.id
_entity.type
_entity.pdbx_description
1 polymer ?
#
loop_
_entity_poly.entity_id
_entity_poly.type
_entity_poly.pdbx_seq_one_letter_code
_entity_poly.pdbx_strand_id
1 'polypeptide(L)' 'MQGLDRNGFHLNPDTAWRVAHQACMGGIPGYIGLELAAQGVIGPGSQDRVFEVARKYACPVQ' A
#
# COMPACT_ATOMS: atom_id res chain seq x y z
N MET A 1 1.63 6.12 -6.99
CA MET A 1 1.97 6.73 -5.67
C MET A 1 0.88 7.66 -5.16
N GLN A 2 0.41 8.62 -5.96
CA GLN A 2 -0.59 9.63 -5.54
C GLN A 2 -1.95 9.05 -5.09
N GLY A 3 -2.31 7.84 -5.53
CA GLY A 3 -3.56 7.17 -5.12
C GLY A 3 -3.57 6.69 -3.67
N LEU A 4 -2.43 6.27 -3.10
CA LEU A 4 -2.32 5.85 -1.71
C LEU A 4 -2.49 7.05 -0.77
N ASP A 5 -1.73 8.10 -1.04
CA ASP A 5 -1.79 9.37 -0.32
C ASP A 5 -3.20 9.99 -0.33
N ARG A 6 -3.85 10.05 -1.50
CA ARG A 6 -5.25 10.51 -1.63
C ARG A 6 -6.28 9.67 -0.88
N ASN A 7 -5.96 8.43 -0.53
CA ASN A 7 -6.82 7.54 0.26
C ASN A 7 -6.49 7.59 1.76
N GLY A 8 -5.66 8.53 2.20
CA GLY A 8 -5.25 8.72 3.59
C GLY A 8 -4.05 7.87 3.99
N PHE A 9 -3.38 7.22 3.02
CA PHE A 9 -2.18 6.43 3.28
C PHE A 9 -0.95 7.28 3.04
N HIS A 10 -0.58 8.07 4.06
CA HIS A 10 0.57 8.97 4.03
C HIS A 10 1.85 8.17 4.26
N LEU A 11 2.35 7.58 3.20
CA LEU A 11 3.52 6.73 3.20
C LEU A 11 4.73 7.47 2.69
N ASN A 12 5.90 7.10 3.22
CA ASN A 12 7.14 7.54 2.61
C ASN A 12 7.23 7.01 1.15
N PRO A 13 7.98 7.70 0.26
CA PRO A 13 8.04 7.33 -1.16
C PRO A 13 8.61 5.93 -1.42
N ASP A 14 9.44 5.39 -0.53
CA ASP A 14 10.06 4.08 -0.71
C ASP A 14 9.07 2.95 -0.37
N THR A 15 8.42 3.06 0.80
CA THR A 15 7.34 2.17 1.24
C THR A 15 6.17 2.20 0.28
N ALA A 16 5.72 3.38 -0.17
CA ALA A 16 4.61 3.44 -1.12
C ALA A 16 4.95 2.78 -2.47
N TRP A 17 6.21 2.84 -2.92
CA TRP A 17 6.64 2.13 -4.14
C TRP A 17 6.64 0.62 -3.92
N ARG A 18 7.16 0.14 -2.78
CA ARG A 18 7.17 -1.30 -2.44
C ARG A 18 5.76 -1.86 -2.31
N VAL A 19 4.86 -1.12 -1.64
CA VAL A 19 3.43 -1.45 -1.53
C VAL A 19 2.77 -1.55 -2.90
N ALA A 20 2.95 -0.52 -3.72
CA ALA A 20 2.47 -0.47 -5.08
C ALA A 20 2.94 -1.67 -5.91
N HIS A 21 4.25 -1.92 -5.92
CA HIS A 21 4.87 -2.99 -6.69
C HIS A 21 4.40 -4.37 -6.26
N GLN A 22 4.37 -4.64 -4.95
CA GLN A 22 3.93 -5.91 -4.39
C GLN A 22 2.43 -6.14 -4.59
N ALA A 23 1.61 -5.09 -4.48
CA ALA A 23 0.19 -5.18 -4.79
C ALA A 23 -0.07 -5.62 -6.25
N CYS A 24 0.80 -5.24 -7.19
CA CYS A 24 0.75 -5.69 -8.58
C CYS A 24 1.26 -7.11 -8.79
N MET A 25 2.16 -7.58 -7.94
CA MET A 25 2.61 -8.98 -7.96
C MET A 25 1.61 -9.94 -7.29
N GLY A 26 0.52 -9.42 -6.72
CA GLY A 26 -0.59 -10.24 -6.21
C GLY A 26 -0.65 -10.36 -4.68
N GLY A 27 0.13 -9.57 -3.93
CA GLY A 27 -0.01 -9.54 -2.48
C GLY A 27 0.98 -8.60 -1.80
N ILE A 28 0.63 -8.06 -0.63
CA ILE A 28 1.55 -7.28 0.19
C ILE A 28 2.19 -8.19 1.23
N PRO A 29 3.52 -8.42 1.18
CA PRO A 29 4.20 -9.24 2.17
C PRO A 29 4.13 -8.61 3.57
N GLY A 30 4.06 -9.47 4.60
CA GLY A 30 3.83 -9.05 5.98
C GLY A 30 4.86 -8.06 6.54
N TYR A 31 6.11 -8.08 6.07
CA TYR A 31 7.13 -7.10 6.48
C TYR A 31 6.77 -5.67 6.04
N ILE A 32 6.10 -5.50 4.89
CA ILE A 32 5.58 -4.21 4.46
C ILE A 32 4.40 -3.83 5.36
N GLY A 33 3.55 -4.78 5.74
CA GLY A 33 2.50 -4.59 6.74
C GLY A 33 3.03 -4.00 8.06
N LEU A 34 4.21 -4.44 8.51
CA LEU A 34 4.89 -3.88 9.68
C LEU A 34 5.40 -2.46 9.44
N GLU A 35 5.97 -2.16 8.27
CA GLU A 35 6.40 -0.80 7.91
C GLU A 35 5.22 0.18 7.82
N LEU A 36 4.10 -0.30 7.29
CA LEU A 36 2.85 0.44 7.20
C LEU A 36 2.25 0.69 8.59
N ALA A 37 2.30 -0.29 9.49
CA ALA A 37 1.88 -0.14 10.87
C ALA A 37 2.82 0.80 11.66
N ALA A 38 4.12 0.71 11.44
CA ALA A 38 5.12 1.59 12.05
C ALA A 38 4.96 3.05 11.61
N GLN A 39 4.48 3.29 10.39
CA GLN A 39 4.12 4.62 9.90
C GLN A 39 2.73 5.09 10.37
N GLY A 40 2.02 4.29 11.18
CA GLY A 40 0.67 4.60 11.66
C GLY A 40 -0.40 4.56 10.56
N VAL A 41 -0.05 4.01 9.39
CA VAL A 41 -0.89 4.02 8.19
C VAL A 41 -1.86 2.86 8.15
N ILE A 42 -1.53 1.75 8.83
CA ILE A 42 -2.39 0.58 8.94
C ILE A 42 -2.84 0.32 10.38
N GLY A 43 -4.16 0.40 10.61
CA GLY A 43 -4.88 -0.19 11.74
C GLY A 43 -5.54 -1.54 11.39
N PRO A 44 -6.15 -2.24 12.36
CA PRO A 44 -6.83 -3.53 12.11
C PRO A 44 -7.89 -3.40 11.00
N GLY A 45 -7.73 -4.18 9.91
CA GLY A 45 -8.62 -4.18 8.74
C GLY A 45 -8.26 -3.20 7.61
N SER A 46 -7.22 -2.36 7.77
CA SER A 46 -6.80 -1.41 6.72
C SER A 46 -5.74 -1.96 5.76
N GLN A 47 -5.20 -3.16 6.04
CA GLN A 47 -4.20 -3.83 5.21
C GLN A 47 -4.77 -4.27 3.86
N ASP A 48 -5.98 -4.83 3.86
CA ASP A 48 -6.73 -5.14 2.64
C ASP A 48 -7.07 -3.88 1.85
N ARG A 49 -7.42 -2.78 2.54
CA ARG A 49 -7.72 -1.50 1.90
C ARG A 49 -6.49 -0.87 1.24
N VAL A 50 -5.33 -0.92 1.89
CA VAL A 50 -4.05 -0.49 1.27
C VAL A 50 -3.77 -1.33 0.04
N PHE A 51 -3.94 -2.65 0.13
CA PHE A 51 -3.76 -3.54 -1.02
C PHE A 51 -4.69 -3.20 -2.18
N GLU A 52 -5.99 -3.01 -1.93
CA GLU A 52 -6.95 -2.66 -2.98
C GLU A 52 -6.63 -1.31 -3.64
N VAL A 53 -6.32 -0.29 -2.84
CA VAL A 53 -5.96 1.04 -3.35
C VAL A 53 -4.63 0.98 -4.12
N ALA A 54 -3.63 0.28 -3.58
CA ALA A 54 -2.36 0.07 -4.26
C ALA A 54 -2.57 -0.62 -5.60
N ARG A 55 -3.36 -1.70 -5.64
CA ARG A 55 -3.69 -2.42 -6.86
C ARG A 55 -4.41 -1.53 -7.88
N LYS A 56 -5.42 -0.77 -7.43
CA LYS A 56 -6.24 0.09 -8.30
C LYS A 56 -5.47 1.26 -8.91
N TYR A 57 -4.51 1.83 -8.19
CA TYR A 57 -3.83 3.07 -8.59
C TYR A 57 -2.37 2.90 -8.98
N ALA A 58 -1.75 1.77 -8.66
CA ALA A 58 -0.34 1.53 -8.95
C ALA A 58 -0.10 0.45 -10.00
N CYS A 59 -1.06 -0.45 -10.22
CA CYS A 59 -0.92 -1.44 -11.28
C CYS A 59 -1.40 -0.85 -12.60
N PRO A 60 -0.62 -0.98 -13.69
CA PRO A 60 -1.14 -0.70 -15.01
C PRO A 60 -2.36 -1.61 -15.22
N VAL A 61 -3.46 -0.99 -15.64
CA VAL A 61 -4.72 -1.68 -15.94
C VAL A 61 -4.39 -2.88 -16.81
N GLN A 62 -4.75 -4.08 -16.36
CA GLN A 62 -4.67 -5.28 -17.19
C GLN A 62 -5.81 -5.27 -18.21
#